data_AF-A0A1I0Z619-F1
#
_entry.id   AF-A0A1I0Z619-F1
#
_cell.length_a   1.000
_cell.length_b   1.000
_cell.length_c   1.000
_cell.angle_alpha   90.00
_cell.angle_beta   90.00
_cell.angle_gamma   90.00
#
_symmetry.space_group_name_H-M   'P 1'
#
loop_
_entity.id
_entity.type
_entity.pdbx_description
1 polymer ?
#
loop_
_entity_poly.entity_id
_entity_poly.type
_entity_poly.pdbx_seq_one_letter_code
_entity_poly.pdbx_strand_id
1 'polypeptide(L)'
;MAEEAGGVRSFQSYTAAKRALGSRPGQELHHIVEQCQAKPERSGLPVERVNTTDNFVWLPVPAHRRISAHYSQHLPGTNQRVRDVLTGNDWDRQYRYGERAVSRELRKEEESP
;
A
#
# COMPACT_ATOMS: atom_id res chain seq x y z
N MET A 1 -24.25 -18.71 15.70
CA MET A 1 -23.04 -18.29 16.43
C MET A 1 -22.29 -17.31 15.53
N ALA A 2 -21.73 -16.26 16.12
CA ALA A 2 -21.34 -14.98 15.53
C ALA A 2 -20.51 -15.05 14.24
N GLU A 3 -21.04 -14.49 13.15
CA GLU A 3 -20.22 -13.89 12.09
C GLU A 3 -19.87 -12.47 12.53
N GLU A 4 -18.70 -12.29 13.14
CA GLU A 4 -18.18 -10.94 13.36
C GLU A 4 -17.67 -10.43 12.01
N ALA A 5 -18.51 -9.64 11.34
CA ALA A 5 -18.09 -8.78 10.23
C ALA A 5 -16.99 -7.85 10.75
N GLY A 6 -15.72 -8.25 10.56
CA GLY A 6 -14.55 -7.49 11.00
C GLY A 6 -14.49 -6.14 10.30
N GLY A 7 -15.00 -5.10 10.96
CA GLY A 7 -15.05 -3.74 10.44
C GLY A 7 -13.66 -3.16 10.15
N VAL A 8 -13.63 -2.15 9.28
CA VAL A 8 -12.41 -1.39 8.99
C VAL A 8 -11.92 -0.69 10.26
N ARG A 9 -10.70 -0.99 10.70
CA ARG A 9 -10.05 -0.31 11.83
C ARG A 9 -9.09 0.74 11.29
N SER A 10 -9.20 1.97 11.78
CA SER A 10 -8.25 3.06 11.52
C SER A 10 -7.23 3.18 12.64
N PHE A 11 -6.02 3.61 12.30
CA PHE A 11 -4.92 3.80 13.24
C PHE A 11 -4.32 5.20 13.09
N GLN A 12 -3.85 5.76 14.20
CA GLN A 12 -3.19 7.07 14.22
C GLN A 12 -1.81 7.06 13.54
N SER A 13 -1.22 5.89 13.32
CA SER A 13 0.05 5.73 12.61
C SER A 13 0.25 4.30 12.11
N TYR A 14 1.14 4.12 11.14
CA TYR A 14 1.57 2.80 10.68
C TYR A 14 2.23 1.96 11.80
N THR A 15 2.95 2.60 12.72
CA THR A 15 3.53 1.89 13.88
C THR A 15 2.44 1.35 14.80
N ALA A 16 1.38 2.11 15.04
CA ALA A 16 0.23 1.64 15.81
C ALA A 16 -0.48 0.47 15.09
N ALA A 17 -0.67 0.57 13.77
CA ALA A 17 -1.21 -0.51 12.96
C ALA A 17 -0.36 -1.79 13.08
N LYS A 18 0.96 -1.70 12.92
CA LYS A 18 1.87 -2.85 13.07
C LYS A 18 1.83 -3.47 14.46
N ARG A 19 1.74 -2.67 15.52
CA ARG A 19 1.61 -3.18 16.90
C ARG A 19 0.30 -3.94 17.10
N ALA A 20 -0.80 -3.43 16.56
CA ALA A 20 -2.12 -4.04 16.69
C ALA A 20 -2.31 -5.29 15.80
N LEU A 21 -1.72 -5.29 14.61
CA LEU A 21 -1.83 -6.39 13.63
C LEU A 21 -0.75 -7.46 13.81
N GLY A 22 0.31 -7.17 14.57
CA GLY A 22 1.42 -8.08 14.82
C GLY A 22 2.39 -8.19 13.65
N SER A 23 3.12 -9.30 13.60
CA SER A 23 4.06 -9.64 12.55
C SER A 23 3.72 -10.99 11.94
N ARG A 24 4.12 -11.20 10.68
CA ARG A 24 3.99 -12.48 9.98
C ARG A 24 5.35 -12.90 9.44
N PRO A 25 5.88 -14.08 9.82
CA PRO A 25 7.15 -14.56 9.28
C PRO A 25 7.15 -14.59 7.75
N GLY A 26 8.21 -14.04 7.15
CA GLY A 26 8.36 -13.97 5.69
C GLY A 26 7.46 -12.94 4.98
N GLN A 27 6.64 -12.17 5.72
CA GLN A 27 5.72 -11.19 5.13
C GLN A 27 5.88 -9.80 5.76
N GLU A 28 5.59 -8.77 4.98
CA GLU A 28 5.54 -7.37 5.40
C GLU A 28 4.14 -6.78 5.14
N LEU A 29 3.73 -5.86 6.00
CA LEU A 29 2.45 -5.17 5.89
C LEU A 29 2.60 -4.01 4.90
N HIS A 30 1.99 -4.10 3.74
CA HIS A 30 2.06 -3.11 2.68
C HIS A 30 0.83 -2.19 2.69
N HIS A 31 1.03 -0.89 2.45
CA HIS A 31 -0.06 0.04 2.15
C HIS A 31 -0.42 -0.03 0.67
N ILE A 32 -1.68 -0.33 0.33
CA ILE A 32 -2.19 -0.32 -1.06
C ILE A 32 -2.09 1.09 -1.64
N VAL A 33 -2.58 2.10 -0.91
CA VAL A 33 -2.31 3.52 -1.15
C VAL A 33 -1.09 3.94 -0.31
N GLU A 34 0.02 4.30 -0.96
CA GLU A 34 1.30 4.60 -0.28
C GLU A 34 1.15 5.65 0.84
N GLN A 35 1.75 5.38 2.00
CA GLN A 35 1.71 6.25 3.17
C GLN A 35 2.11 7.71 2.88
N CYS A 36 3.05 7.93 1.96
CA CYS A 36 3.54 9.26 1.64
C CYS A 36 2.43 10.19 1.09
N GLN A 37 1.36 9.64 0.53
CA GLN A 37 0.25 10.39 -0.06
C GLN A 37 -0.61 11.12 0.97
N ALA A 38 -0.43 10.79 2.26
CA ALA A 38 -1.00 11.56 3.37
C ALA A 38 -0.34 12.94 3.57
N LYS A 39 0.84 13.18 2.98
CA LYS A 39 1.53 14.46 3.12
C LYS A 39 0.75 15.58 2.40
N PRO A 40 0.63 16.78 3.00
CA PRO A 40 -0.06 17.92 2.38
C PRO A 40 0.52 18.32 1.02
N GLU A 41 1.84 18.22 0.85
CA GLU A 41 2.52 18.56 -0.41
C GLU A 41 2.34 17.48 -1.49
N ARG A 42 1.67 16.37 -1.15
CA ARG A 42 1.28 15.31 -2.09
C ARG A 42 -0.22 15.34 -2.33
N SER A 43 -0.92 14.29 -1.89
CA SER A 43 -2.37 14.18 -2.07
C SER A 43 -3.16 14.66 -0.86
N GLY A 44 -2.49 14.94 0.28
CA GLY A 44 -3.14 15.40 1.50
C GLY A 44 -4.19 14.42 2.04
N LEU A 45 -4.07 13.13 1.73
CA LEU A 45 -5.07 12.14 2.14
C LEU A 45 -5.12 12.03 3.67
N PRO A 46 -6.31 11.83 4.28
CA PRO A 46 -6.42 11.71 5.73
C PRO A 46 -5.55 10.56 6.26
N VAL A 47 -4.71 10.85 7.26
CA VAL A 47 -3.83 9.85 7.89
C VAL A 47 -4.63 8.66 8.41
N GLU A 48 -5.82 8.93 8.96
CA GLU A 48 -6.76 7.93 9.46
C GLU A 48 -7.39 7.07 8.36
N ARG A 49 -7.42 7.55 7.10
CA ARG A 49 -7.89 6.78 5.94
C ARG A 49 -6.75 5.93 5.38
N VAL A 50 -5.54 6.47 5.33
CA VAL A 50 -4.33 5.77 4.84
C VAL A 50 -3.92 4.64 5.78
N ASN A 51 -4.06 4.80 7.10
CA ASN A 51 -3.70 3.77 8.07
C ASN A 51 -4.93 2.94 8.49
N THR A 52 -5.57 2.29 7.54
CA THR A 52 -6.76 1.46 7.76
C THR A 52 -6.53 0.01 7.36
N THR A 53 -7.23 -0.92 8.01
CA THR A 53 -7.09 -2.35 7.70
C THR A 53 -7.46 -2.73 6.27
N ASP A 54 -8.36 -1.99 5.61
CA ASP A 54 -8.73 -2.19 4.19
C ASP A 54 -7.71 -1.59 3.21
N ASN A 55 -6.81 -0.71 3.68
CA ASN A 55 -5.65 -0.23 2.92
C ASN A 55 -4.38 -1.04 3.16
N PHE A 56 -4.45 -2.11 3.95
CA PHE A 56 -3.31 -2.95 4.26
C PHE A 56 -3.42 -4.34 3.64
N VAL A 57 -2.29 -4.84 3.14
CA VAL A 57 -2.17 -6.23 2.67
C VAL A 57 -0.85 -6.81 3.13
N TRP A 58 -0.86 -8.05 3.59
CA TRP A 58 0.36 -8.78 3.90
C TRP A 58 0.94 -9.36 2.63
N LEU A 59 2.22 -9.09 2.37
CA LEU A 59 2.91 -9.55 1.17
C LEU A 59 4.20 -10.26 1.55
N PRO A 60 4.63 -11.28 0.79
CA PRO A 60 5.98 -11.80 0.89
C PRO A 60 7.01 -10.66 0.81
N VAL A 61 8.08 -10.73 1.62
CA VAL A 61 9.16 -9.72 1.63
C VAL A 61 9.68 -9.41 0.22
N PRO A 62 9.94 -10.40 -0.68
CA PRO A 62 10.41 -10.10 -2.03
C PRO A 62 9.40 -9.31 -2.85
N ALA A 63 8.11 -9.67 -2.81
CA ALA A 63 7.04 -8.94 -3.48
C ALA A 63 6.92 -7.51 -2.95
N HIS A 64 6.93 -7.32 -1.63
CA HIS A 64 6.88 -6.00 -0.99
C HIS A 64 8.02 -5.09 -1.49
N ARG A 65 9.25 -5.63 -1.59
CA ARG A 65 10.42 -4.90 -2.09
C ARG A 65 10.30 -4.53 -3.56
N ARG A 66 9.82 -5.44 -4.42
CA ARG A 66 9.62 -5.15 -5.86
C ARG A 66 8.56 -4.09 -6.11
N ILE A 67 7.46 -4.13 -5.35
CA ILE A 67 6.43 -3.08 -5.42
C ILE A 67 7.03 -1.73 -4.99
N SER A 68 7.71 -1.69 -3.85
CA SER A 68 8.35 -0.46 -3.35
C SER A 68 9.38 0.11 -4.34
N ALA A 69 10.12 -0.76 -5.03
CA ALA A 69 11.03 -0.38 -6.10
C ALA A 69 10.27 0.22 -7.30
N HIS A 70 9.18 -0.41 -7.75
CA HIS A 70 8.30 0.09 -8.83
C HIS A 70 7.83 1.52 -8.56
N TYR A 71 7.32 1.82 -7.36
CA TYR A 71 6.88 3.17 -7.01
C TYR A 71 8.01 4.21 -6.98
N SER A 72 9.26 3.74 -6.79
CA SER A 72 10.45 4.59 -6.73
C SER A 72 11.12 4.77 -8.09
N GLN A 73 10.69 4.05 -9.14
CA GLN A 73 11.23 4.19 -10.49
C GLN A 73 10.85 5.54 -11.10
N HIS A 74 11.80 6.14 -11.81
CA HIS A 74 11.57 7.34 -12.62
C HIS A 74 10.84 6.97 -13.92
N LEU A 75 9.89 7.81 -14.32
CA LEU A 75 9.27 7.66 -15.63
C LEU A 75 10.24 8.10 -16.74
N PRO A 76 10.36 7.32 -17.83
CA PRO A 76 11.21 7.67 -18.96
C PRO A 76 10.94 9.08 -19.48
N GLY A 77 12.01 9.85 -19.69
CA GLY A 77 11.92 11.23 -20.18
C GLY A 77 11.42 12.25 -19.14
N THR A 78 11.32 11.89 -17.86
CA THR A 78 10.92 12.81 -16.79
C THR A 78 11.76 12.63 -15.52
N ASN A 79 11.74 13.62 -14.64
CA ASN A 79 12.29 13.52 -13.28
C ASN A 79 11.25 13.04 -12.24
N GLN A 80 10.06 12.62 -12.69
CA GLN A 80 8.99 12.18 -11.78
C GLN A 80 9.10 10.69 -11.55
N ARG A 81 8.91 10.26 -10.29
CA ARG A 81 8.74 8.83 -9.98
C ARG A 81 7.29 8.42 -10.21
N VAL A 82 7.07 7.12 -10.33
CA VAL A 82 5.73 6.52 -10.39
C VAL A 82 4.82 7.04 -9.27
N ARG A 83 5.32 7.11 -8.03
CA ARG A 83 4.55 7.66 -6.90
C ARG A 83 4.23 9.14 -6.99
N ASP A 84 5.04 9.90 -7.71
CA ASP A 84 4.88 11.35 -7.84
C ASP A 84 3.72 11.65 -8.82
N VAL A 85 3.50 10.78 -9.83
CA VAL A 85 2.37 10.84 -10.78
C VAL A 85 1.02 10.59 -10.10
N LEU A 86 1.02 9.90 -8.96
CA LEU A 86 -0.19 9.65 -8.19
C LEU A 86 -0.61 10.83 -7.32
N THR A 87 0.28 11.80 -7.14
CA THR A 87 0.05 13.02 -6.35
C THR A 87 -1.18 13.78 -6.88
N GLY A 88 -2.08 14.15 -5.96
CA GLY A 88 -3.29 14.92 -6.29
C GLY A 88 -4.45 14.10 -6.83
N ASN A 89 -4.27 12.80 -7.05
CA ASN A 89 -5.39 11.91 -7.37
C ASN A 89 -6.21 11.57 -6.11
N ASP A 90 -7.50 11.31 -6.30
CA ASP A 90 -8.38 10.81 -5.25
C ASP A 90 -7.99 9.42 -4.74
N TRP A 91 -8.59 9.05 -3.61
CA TRP A 91 -8.38 7.75 -2.96
C TRP A 91 -8.62 6.57 -3.92
N ASP A 92 -9.75 6.54 -4.61
CA ASP A 92 -10.18 5.39 -5.41
C ASP A 92 -9.25 5.14 -6.60
N ARG A 93 -8.71 6.19 -7.20
CA ARG A 93 -7.73 6.09 -8.27
C ARG A 93 -6.40 5.55 -7.75
N GLN A 94 -5.95 6.00 -6.59
CA GLN A 94 -4.72 5.50 -5.98
C GLN A 94 -4.88 4.05 -5.50
N TYR A 95 -6.02 3.71 -4.91
CA TYR A 95 -6.32 2.38 -4.41
C TYR A 95 -6.33 1.35 -5.55
N ARG A 96 -7.08 1.62 -6.63
CA ARG A 96 -7.09 0.77 -7.83
C ARG A 96 -5.71 0.62 -8.45
N TYR A 97 -4.88 1.65 -8.40
CA TYR A 97 -3.50 1.56 -8.87
C TYR A 97 -2.67 0.63 -7.99
N GLY A 98 -2.78 0.76 -6.66
CA GLY A 98 -2.13 -0.10 -5.68
C GLY A 98 -2.54 -1.56 -5.81
N GLU A 99 -3.84 -1.84 -5.91
CA GLU A 99 -4.35 -3.20 -6.09
C GLU A 99 -3.78 -3.88 -7.34
N ARG A 100 -3.69 -3.14 -8.45
CA ARG A 100 -3.07 -3.64 -9.68
C ARG A 100 -1.57 -3.89 -9.49
N ALA A 101 -0.86 -3.02 -8.79
CA ALA A 101 0.57 -3.20 -8.52
C ALA A 101 0.82 -4.45 -7.67
N VAL A 102 0.02 -4.64 -6.62
CA VAL A 102 0.05 -5.85 -5.77
C VAL A 102 -0.27 -7.10 -6.58
N SER A 103 -1.41 -7.09 -7.28
CA SER A 103 -1.86 -8.25 -8.07
C SER A 103 -0.85 -8.67 -9.13
N ARG A 104 -0.20 -7.70 -9.79
CA ARG A 104 0.84 -7.97 -10.80
C ARG A 104 2.04 -8.67 -10.18
N GLU A 105 2.50 -8.25 -9.01
CA GLU A 105 3.70 -8.82 -8.40
C GLU A 105 3.45 -10.17 -7.74
N LEU A 106 2.24 -10.43 -7.26
CA LEU A 106 1.85 -11.76 -6.75
C LEU A 106 1.75 -12.79 -7.88
N ARG A 107 1.12 -12.44 -9.02
CA ARG A 107 1.03 -13.35 -10.18
C ARG A 107 2.40 -13.78 -10.71
N LYS A 108 3.36 -12.84 -10.77
CA LYS A 108 4.73 -13.14 -11.19
C LYS A 108 5.45 -14.15 -10.28
N GLU A 109 5.12 -14.19 -8.99
CA GLU A 109 5.70 -15.21 -8.09
C GLU A 109 5.10 -16.59 -8.33
N GLU A 110 3.82 -16.68 -8.68
CA GLU A 110 3.17 -17.95 -9.02
C GLU A 110 3.69 -18.54 -10.34
N GLU A 111 4.15 -17.69 -11.26
CA GLU A 111 4.69 -18.07 -12.57
C GLU A 111 6.22 -18.28 -12.58
N SER A 112 6.92 -18.05 -11.46
CA SER A 112 8.37 -18.27 -11.34
C SER A 112 8.65 -19.66 -10.74
N PRO A 113 9.19 -20.63 -11.51
CA PRO A 113 9.49 -21.99 -11.04
C PRO A 113 10.69 -22.08 -10.08
#